data_AF-A0AAV2MWH8-F1
#
_entry.id   AF-A0AAV2MWH8-F1
#
_cell.length_a   1.000
_cell.length_b   1.000
_cell.length_c   1.000
_cell.angle_alpha   90.00
_cell.angle_beta   90.00
_cell.angle_gamma   90.00
#
_symmetry.space_group_name_H-M   'P 1'
#
loop_
_entity.id
_entity.type
_entity.pdbx_description
1 polymer ?
#
loop_
_entity_poly.entity_id
_entity_poly.type
_entity_poly.pdbx_seq_one_letter_code
_entity_poly.pdbx_strand_id
1 'polypeptide(L)'
;MNEISIDNKMVNKNTSGIILLPAEKLPECWNQEERMSALFSLFRSKSANPQDWTSQYKFWHNLIYEWLKYTMQCSFSIIDLNEAFKRRGCTLLCLVTMIEELLRNN
;
A
#
# COMPACT_ATOMS: atom_id res chain seq x y z
N MET A 1 17.51 -36.85 1.05
CA MET A 1 18.27 -35.63 0.72
C MET A 1 17.23 -34.56 0.53
N ASN A 2 17.12 -33.62 1.47
CA ASN A 2 16.10 -32.59 1.42
C ASN A 2 16.69 -31.39 0.67
N GLU A 3 16.14 -31.07 -0.50
CA GLU A 3 16.44 -29.85 -1.24
C GLU A 3 15.92 -28.65 -0.44
N ILE A 4 16.84 -27.80 -0.02
CA ILE A 4 16.55 -26.52 0.62
C ILE A 4 16.34 -25.54 -0.52
N SER A 5 15.08 -25.17 -0.75
CA SER A 5 14.70 -24.16 -1.74
C SER A 5 15.24 -22.80 -1.34
N ILE A 6 15.80 -22.12 -2.33
CA ILE A 6 16.64 -20.93 -2.27
C ILE A 6 15.98 -19.78 -1.52
N ASP A 7 16.62 -19.34 -0.43
CA ASP A 7 16.33 -18.07 0.24
C ASP A 7 16.64 -16.90 -0.70
N ASN A 8 15.59 -16.18 -1.12
CA ASN A 8 15.69 -14.93 -1.87
C ASN A 8 16.30 -13.83 -0.98
N LYS A 9 17.63 -13.77 -1.01
CA LYS A 9 18.43 -12.72 -0.40
C LYS A 9 18.50 -11.51 -1.34
N MET A 10 17.71 -10.48 -1.08
CA MET A 10 18.01 -9.12 -1.54
C MET A 10 17.28 -8.07 -0.69
N VAL A 11 17.87 -7.70 0.45
CA VAL A 11 17.63 -6.38 1.05
C VAL A 11 18.98 -5.69 1.19
N ASN A 12 19.23 -4.80 0.25
CA ASN A 12 20.41 -3.95 0.22
C ASN A 12 20.20 -2.83 1.25
N LYS A 13 21.18 -2.62 2.12
CA LYS A 13 21.01 -1.97 3.43
C LYS A 13 21.82 -0.69 3.50
N ASN A 14 21.42 0.37 2.77
CA ASN A 14 22.08 1.69 2.84
C ASN A 14 21.44 2.78 1.95
N THR A 15 20.21 3.16 2.28
CA THR A 15 19.55 4.49 2.14
C THR A 15 18.13 4.27 2.65
N SER A 16 17.81 4.68 3.88
CA SER A 16 16.45 4.63 4.49
C SER A 16 15.53 3.58 3.83
N GLY A 17 15.83 2.31 4.10
CA GLY A 17 15.41 1.17 3.28
C GLY A 17 13.91 0.96 3.29
N ILE A 18 13.21 1.46 2.28
CA ILE A 18 11.80 1.16 2.06
C ILE A 18 11.69 -0.26 1.52
N ILE A 19 11.17 -1.17 2.34
CA ILE A 19 10.94 -2.56 1.97
C ILE A 19 9.64 -2.62 1.17
N LEU A 20 9.69 -3.06 -0.09
CA LEU A 20 8.50 -3.25 -0.92
C LEU A 20 7.76 -4.52 -0.51
N LEU A 21 6.42 -4.51 -0.59
CA LEU A 21 5.63 -5.74 -0.45
C LEU A 21 5.95 -6.69 -1.62
N PRO A 22 6.24 -7.97 -1.37
CA PRO A 22 6.41 -8.96 -2.42
C PRO A 22 5.11 -9.12 -3.21
N ALA A 23 5.21 -9.43 -4.50
CA ALA A 23 4.05 -9.56 -5.39
C ALA A 23 3.00 -10.57 -4.89
N GLU A 24 3.42 -11.57 -4.13
CA GLU A 24 2.56 -12.57 -3.49
C GLU A 24 1.66 -12.02 -2.38
N LYS A 25 2.06 -10.89 -1.78
CA LYS A 25 1.30 -10.18 -0.74
C LYS A 25 0.48 -9.01 -1.30
N LEU A 26 0.69 -8.69 -2.58
CA LEU A 26 -0.12 -7.69 -3.26
C LEU A 26 -1.48 -8.30 -3.61
N PRO A 27 -2.56 -7.52 -3.55
CA PRO A 27 -3.89 -8.00 -3.90
C PRO A 27 -3.93 -8.41 -5.37
N GLU A 28 -4.75 -9.40 -5.75
CA GLU A 28 -4.92 -9.83 -7.16
C GLU A 28 -5.24 -8.65 -8.10
N CYS A 29 -5.95 -7.66 -7.56
CA CYS A 29 -6.33 -6.43 -8.24
C CYS A 29 -5.14 -5.52 -8.56
N TRP A 30 -3.95 -5.81 -8.04
CA TRP A 30 -2.74 -5.03 -8.25
C TRP A 30 -2.28 -5.04 -9.68
N ASN A 31 -2.45 -6.15 -10.39
CA ASN A 31 -2.10 -6.22 -11.81
C ASN A 31 -3.15 -5.56 -12.71
N GLN A 32 -4.36 -5.29 -12.21
CA GLN A 32 -5.43 -4.65 -12.98
C GLN A 32 -5.18 -3.13 -13.07
N GLU A 33 -4.65 -2.68 -14.19
CA GLU A 33 -4.28 -1.27 -14.40
C GLU A 33 -5.48 -0.31 -14.29
N GLU A 34 -6.63 -0.65 -14.86
CA GLU A 34 -7.85 0.17 -14.77
C GLU A 34 -8.32 0.33 -13.32
N ARG A 35 -8.34 -0.79 -12.58
CA ARG A 35 -8.77 -0.81 -11.18
C ARG A 35 -7.78 -0.06 -10.30
N MET A 36 -6.48 -0.24 -10.54
CA MET A 36 -5.45 0.51 -9.82
C MET A 36 -5.48 2.00 -10.17
N SER A 37 -5.68 2.37 -11.43
CA SER A 37 -5.85 3.78 -11.80
C SER A 37 -7.03 4.43 -11.07
N ALA A 38 -8.14 3.69 -10.90
CA ALA A 38 -9.28 4.17 -10.13
C ALA A 38 -8.98 4.28 -8.62
N LEU A 39 -8.22 3.33 -8.06
CA LEU A 39 -7.82 3.31 -6.65
C LEU A 39 -6.77 4.37 -6.28
N PHE A 40 -5.89 4.73 -7.23
CA PHE A 40 -4.88 5.78 -7.08
C PHE A 40 -5.47 7.19 -7.26
N SER A 41 -6.66 7.29 -7.88
CA SER A 41 -7.39 8.54 -8.03
C SER A 41 -7.85 9.08 -6.67
N LEU A 42 -8.12 10.39 -6.60
CA LEU A 42 -8.64 11.03 -5.39
C LEU A 42 -9.90 10.32 -4.90
N PHE A 43 -10.08 10.25 -3.57
CA PHE A 43 -11.36 9.83 -3.01
C PHE A 43 -12.46 10.71 -3.58
N ARG A 44 -13.47 10.10 -4.20
CA ARG A 44 -14.69 10.83 -4.53
C ARG A 44 -15.36 11.26 -3.23
N SER A 45 -16.04 12.40 -3.25
CA SER A 45 -16.74 12.91 -2.08
C SER A 45 -17.61 11.82 -1.45
N LYS A 46 -17.51 11.66 -0.12
CA LYS A 46 -18.28 10.67 0.64
C LYS A 46 -19.80 10.83 0.42
N SER A 47 -20.25 12.04 0.07
CA SER A 47 -21.63 12.36 -0.34
C SER A 47 -22.01 11.80 -1.71
N ALA A 48 -21.06 11.67 -2.63
CA ALA A 48 -21.31 11.16 -3.98
C ALA A 48 -21.36 9.63 -4.02
N ASN A 49 -20.50 8.97 -3.24
CA ASN A 49 -20.53 7.50 -3.13
C ASN A 49 -19.85 7.02 -1.83
N PRO A 50 -20.60 6.87 -0.72
CA PRO A 50 -20.04 6.48 0.57
C PRO A 50 -19.57 5.02 0.61
N GLN A 51 -20.17 4.15 -0.21
CA GLN A 51 -19.84 2.73 -0.26
C GLN A 51 -18.50 2.49 -0.97
N ASP A 52 -18.29 3.13 -2.12
CA ASP A 52 -17.00 3.07 -2.82
C ASP A 52 -15.91 3.74 -2.00
N TRP A 53 -16.20 4.88 -1.36
CA TRP A 53 -15.27 5.54 -0.45
C TRP A 53 -14.80 4.59 0.66
N THR A 54 -15.73 3.93 1.35
CA THR A 54 -15.40 3.00 2.43
C THR A 54 -14.64 1.77 1.92
N SER A 55 -14.97 1.28 0.73
CA SER A 55 -14.30 0.12 0.12
C SER A 55 -12.87 0.46 -0.28
N GLN A 56 -12.63 1.63 -0.88
CA GLN A 56 -11.30 2.14 -1.20
C GLN A 56 -10.47 2.36 0.07
N TYR A 57 -11.06 2.97 1.11
CA TYR A 57 -10.41 3.17 2.40
C TYR A 57 -9.98 1.84 3.02
N LYS A 58 -10.91 0.87 3.14
CA LYS A 58 -10.61 -0.45 3.70
C LYS A 58 -9.55 -1.19 2.90
N PHE A 59 -9.58 -1.07 1.57
CA PHE A 59 -8.57 -1.69 0.71
C PHE A 59 -7.17 -1.15 1.02
N TRP A 60 -6.99 0.17 1.01
CA TRP A 60 -5.69 0.78 1.29
C TRP A 60 -5.25 0.58 2.73
N HIS A 61 -6.18 0.68 3.68
CA HIS A 61 -5.93 0.39 5.10
C HIS A 61 -5.37 -1.02 5.29
N ASN A 62 -6.03 -2.04 4.72
CA ASN A 62 -5.59 -3.43 4.82
C ASN A 62 -4.21 -3.62 4.15
N LEU A 63 -3.98 -2.96 3.02
CA LEU A 63 -2.71 -3.06 2.30
C LEU A 63 -1.55 -2.45 3.08
N ILE A 64 -1.74 -1.28 3.70
CA ILE A 64 -0.77 -0.68 4.61
C ILE A 64 -0.53 -1.59 5.81
N TYR A 65 -1.58 -2.17 6.37
CA TYR A 65 -1.46 -3.08 7.52
C TYR A 65 -0.62 -4.31 7.19
N GLU A 66 -0.84 -4.93 6.03
CA GLU A 66 -0.02 -6.04 5.56
C GLU A 66 1.43 -5.60 5.29
N TRP A 67 1.63 -4.39 4.76
CA TRP A 67 2.97 -3.81 4.59
C TRP A 67 3.68 -3.62 5.94
N LEU A 68 3.01 -3.05 6.93
CA LEU A 68 3.55 -2.84 8.27
C LEU A 68 3.91 -4.17 8.93
N LYS A 69 3.02 -5.16 8.83
CA LYS A 69 3.24 -6.51 9.34
C LYS A 69 4.41 -7.20 8.65
N TYR A 70 4.54 -7.05 7.33
CA TYR A 70 5.64 -7.63 6.56
C TYR A 70 6.98 -6.98 6.87
N THR A 71 7.00 -5.65 6.97
CA THR A 71 8.20 -4.87 7.30
C THR A 71 8.53 -4.85 8.78
N MET A 72 7.66 -5.44 9.62
CA MET A 72 7.73 -5.40 11.09
C MET A 72 7.83 -3.96 11.62
N GLN A 73 7.13 -3.03 10.98
CA GLN A 73 7.08 -1.62 11.35
C GLN A 73 5.79 -1.28 12.10
N CYS A 74 5.90 -0.43 13.10
CA CYS A 74 4.76 0.10 13.86
C CYS A 74 4.42 1.56 13.49
N SER A 75 5.26 2.20 12.69
CA SER A 75 5.10 3.58 12.24
C SER A 75 5.48 3.69 10.77
N PHE A 76 4.89 4.64 10.07
CA PHE A 76 5.15 4.89 8.66
C PHE A 76 4.92 6.36 8.34
N SER A 77 5.60 6.85 7.31
CA SER A 77 5.34 8.15 6.72
C SER A 77 4.61 8.01 5.37
N ILE A 78 3.98 9.10 4.94
CA ILE A 78 3.38 9.20 3.59
C ILE A 78 4.45 8.95 2.52
N ILE A 79 5.70 9.34 2.78
CA ILE A 79 6.82 9.15 1.86
C ILE A 79 7.15 7.66 1.75
N ASP A 80 7.22 6.95 2.87
CA ASP A 80 7.50 5.51 2.89
C ASP A 80 6.43 4.73 2.14
N LEU A 81 5.15 5.06 2.36
CA LEU A 81 4.06 4.40 1.65
C LEU A 81 4.05 4.75 0.17
N ASN A 82 4.37 5.99 -0.20
CA ASN A 82 4.44 6.36 -1.60
C ASN A 82 5.60 5.70 -2.33
N GLU A 83 6.73 5.49 -1.68
CA GLU A 83 7.83 4.72 -2.23
C GLU A 83 7.48 3.22 -2.25
N ALA A 84 6.83 2.70 -1.21
CA ALA A 84 6.43 1.30 -1.10
C ALA A 84 5.35 0.89 -2.13
N PHE A 85 4.41 1.80 -2.39
CA PHE A 85 3.29 1.59 -3.32
C PHE A 85 3.48 2.36 -4.62
N LYS A 86 4.69 2.85 -4.90
CA LYS A 86 4.99 3.62 -6.10
C LYS A 86 4.77 2.76 -7.33
N ARG A 87 3.78 3.11 -8.14
CA ARG A 87 3.55 2.48 -9.45
C ARG A 87 3.69 3.51 -10.55
N ARG A 88 4.63 3.30 -11.49
CA ARG A 88 4.91 4.20 -12.62
C ARG A 88 5.17 5.67 -12.23
N GLY A 89 5.65 5.92 -11.01
CA GLY A 89 5.85 7.29 -10.51
C GLY A 89 4.56 8.01 -10.07
N CYS A 90 3.40 7.34 -10.13
CA CYS A 90 2.15 7.87 -9.60
C CYS A 90 2.14 7.73 -8.07
N THR A 91 2.09 8.87 -7.41
CA THR A 91 1.84 9.02 -5.98
C THR A 91 0.35 8.82 -5.75
N LEU A 92 -0.04 8.04 -4.74
CA LEU A 92 -1.46 7.89 -4.43
C LEU A 92 -1.95 9.20 -3.83
N LEU A 93 -2.75 9.95 -4.57
CA LEU A 93 -3.33 11.19 -4.03
C LEU A 93 -4.35 10.89 -2.93
N CYS A 94 -4.98 9.71 -2.98
CA CYS A 94 -5.90 9.22 -1.97
C CYS A 94 -5.22 8.88 -0.62
N LEU A 95 -3.90 8.62 -0.61
CA LEU A 95 -3.17 8.24 0.60
C LEU A 95 -3.22 9.33 1.67
N VAL A 96 -3.10 10.60 1.26
CA VAL A 96 -3.16 11.76 2.17
C VAL A 96 -4.51 11.81 2.86
N THR A 97 -5.61 11.80 2.10
CA THR A 97 -6.97 11.83 2.66
C THR A 97 -7.24 10.61 3.54
N MET A 98 -6.76 9.43 3.16
CA MET A 98 -6.94 8.22 3.96
C MET A 98 -6.19 8.31 5.30
N ILE A 99 -4.96 8.82 5.31
CA ILE A 99 -4.18 9.00 6.54
C ILE A 99 -4.78 10.09 7.42
N GLU A 100 -5.24 11.20 6.84
CA GLU A 100 -5.96 12.25 7.58
C GLU A 100 -7.22 11.68 8.25
N GLU A 101 -7.97 10.82 7.54
CA GLU A 101 -9.13 10.15 8.09
C GLU A 101 -8.77 9.08 9.13
N LEU A 102 -7.64 8.39 8.95
CA LEU A 102 -7.12 7.43 9.91
C LEU A 102 -6.73 8.13 11.21
N LEU A 103 -6.06 9.30 11.11
CA LEU A 103 -5.73 10.15 12.25
C LEU A 103 -6.96 10.75 12.93
N ARG A 104 -8.01 11.07 12.16
CA ARG A 104 -9.26 11.64 12.68
C ARG A 104 -10.14 10.61 13.41
N ASN A 105 -10.10 9.35 12.97
CA ASN A 105 -10.95 8.26 13.48
C ASN A 105 -10.22 7.31 14.46
N ASN A 106 -9.00 7.65 14.88
CA ASN A 106 -8.20 6.90 15.87
C ASN A 106 -8.25 7.59 17.24
#